data_AF-A0AAW8AWN0-F1
#
_entry.id   AF-A0AAW8AWN0-F1
#
_cell.length_a   1.000
_cell.length_b   1.000
_cell.length_c   1.000
_cell.angle_alpha   90.00
_cell.angle_beta   90.00
_cell.angle_gamma   90.00
#
_symmetry.space_group_name_H-M   'P 1'
#
loop_
_entity.id
_entity.type
_entity.pdbx_description
1 polymer ?
#
loop_
_entity_poly.entity_id
_entity_poly.type
_entity_poly.pdbx_seq_one_letter_code
_entity_poly.pdbx_strand_id
1 'polypeptide(L)'
;DEKALFEEKQRETLGKVLKREISAKEANLDLDFMQDVFKKAENTLGKMQQHKNEFSQQLAQDIVKSGLKQSHDKLQSLVDQHNELTKNKPLLFGKKAWEAQRDAIYQEHKQLKGRHEYQKKNGVKDLLENEKFKEHAWKQYQKQHPAKAEQYQNLYKNYRTIKTCVDEIKAEQQMKLRQEQQLKAKQHAPKMKSRGMSR
;
A
#
# COMPACT_ATOMS: atom_id res chain seq x y z
N ASP A 1 -10.22 24.73 33.18
CA ASP A 1 -10.20 23.26 32.99
C ASP A 1 -8.79 22.69 32.99
N GLU A 2 -8.43 22.02 34.08
CA GLU A 2 -7.12 21.38 34.28
C GLU A 2 -6.84 20.27 33.23
N LYS A 3 -7.89 19.58 32.79
CA LYS A 3 -7.79 18.52 31.77
C LYS A 3 -7.33 19.05 30.41
N ALA A 4 -7.85 20.19 29.97
CA ALA A 4 -7.46 20.81 28.70
C ALA A 4 -5.99 21.25 28.73
N LEU A 5 -5.57 21.82 29.86
CA LEU A 5 -4.19 22.28 30.11
C LEU A 5 -3.19 21.11 30.15
N PHE A 6 -3.61 19.95 30.66
CA PHE A 6 -2.83 18.71 30.60
C PHE A 6 -2.70 18.19 29.17
N GLU A 7 -3.80 18.09 28.41
CA GLU A 7 -3.76 17.65 27.01
C GLU A 7 -2.93 18.58 26.12
N GLU A 8 -2.95 19.89 26.39
CA GLU A 8 -2.13 20.87 25.66
C GLU A 8 -0.64 20.62 25.87
N LYS A 9 -0.19 20.40 27.12
CA LYS A 9 1.20 20.01 27.42
C LYS A 9 1.60 18.70 26.75
N GLN A 10 0.71 17.71 26.71
CA GLN A 10 0.96 16.44 26.01
C GLN A 10 1.13 16.65 24.50
N ARG A 11 0.33 17.53 23.87
CA ARG A 11 0.47 17.89 22.45
C ARG A 11 1.78 18.63 22.16
N GLU A 12 2.17 19.59 22.98
CA GLU A 12 3.45 20.29 22.83
C GLU A 12 4.62 19.33 22.90
N THR A 13 4.59 18.42 23.88
CA THR A 13 5.64 17.43 24.12
C THR A 13 5.73 16.44 22.95
N LEU A 14 4.58 15.98 22.44
CA LEU A 14 4.52 15.18 21.21
C LEU A 14 5.09 15.93 20.01
N GLY A 15 4.82 17.24 19.88
CA GLY A 15 5.39 18.08 18.83
C GLY A 15 6.92 18.08 18.83
N LYS A 16 7.54 18.14 20.02
CA LYS A 16 9.00 18.04 20.20
C LYS A 16 9.52 16.65 19.81
N VAL A 17 8.81 15.58 20.19
CA VAL A 17 9.16 14.20 19.78
C VAL A 17 9.12 14.04 18.26
N LEU A 18 8.08 14.55 17.59
CA LEU A 18 7.94 14.46 16.13
C LEU A 18 9.06 15.22 15.38
N LYS A 19 9.50 16.34 15.95
CA LYS A 19 10.66 17.11 15.46
C LYS A 19 12.01 16.49 15.84
N ARG A 20 12.02 15.42 16.66
CA ARG A 20 13.21 14.76 17.22
C ARG A 20 14.01 15.65 18.19
N GLU A 21 13.37 16.63 18.81
CA GLU A 21 13.98 17.51 19.80
C GLU A 21 14.15 16.81 21.16
N ILE A 22 13.28 15.84 21.46
CA ILE A 22 13.34 15.01 22.68
C ILE A 22 13.11 13.54 22.31
N SER A 23 13.64 12.62 23.11
CA SER A 23 13.38 11.20 22.91
C SER A 23 11.99 10.80 23.42
N ALA A 24 11.43 9.72 22.86
CA ALA A 24 10.13 9.19 23.29
C ALA A 24 10.12 8.76 24.77
N LYS A 25 11.27 8.34 25.30
CA LYS A 25 11.47 7.96 26.72
C LYS A 25 11.46 9.17 27.65
N GLU A 26 12.02 10.29 27.22
CA GLU A 26 12.05 11.54 27.99
C GLU A 26 10.73 12.31 27.91
N ALA A 27 9.89 11.99 26.92
CA ALA A 27 8.67 12.71 26.64
C ALA A 27 7.56 12.49 27.68
N ASN A 28 7.67 11.47 28.55
CA ASN A 28 6.69 11.10 29.59
C ASN A 28 5.23 11.27 29.11
N LEU A 29 4.96 10.75 27.91
CA LEU A 29 3.67 10.88 27.26
C LEU A 29 2.68 9.90 27.86
N ASP A 30 1.45 10.37 28.09
CA ASP A 30 0.39 9.52 28.61
C ASP A 30 -0.06 8.48 27.57
N LEU A 31 -0.32 7.24 28.02
CA LEU A 31 -0.66 6.14 27.13
C LEU A 31 -2.03 6.33 26.47
N ASP A 32 -3.03 6.80 27.22
CA ASP A 32 -4.39 6.96 26.69
C ASP A 32 -4.43 8.10 25.67
N PHE A 33 -3.74 9.21 25.96
CA PHE A 33 -3.50 10.28 25.01
C PHE A 33 -2.81 9.77 23.72
N MET A 34 -1.72 9.03 23.86
CA MET A 34 -0.96 8.52 22.71
C MET A 34 -1.74 7.50 21.88
N GLN A 35 -2.59 6.68 22.51
CA GLN A 35 -3.48 5.78 21.80
C GLN A 35 -4.57 6.52 21.00
N ASP A 36 -5.14 7.61 21.54
CA ASP A 36 -6.10 8.44 20.80
C ASP A 36 -5.45 9.13 19.59
N VAL A 37 -4.26 9.71 19.80
CA VAL A 37 -3.46 10.30 18.72
C VAL A 37 -3.10 9.26 17.66
N PHE A 38 -2.69 8.07 18.07
CA PHE A 38 -2.37 6.97 17.17
C PHE A 38 -3.58 6.57 16.33
N LYS A 39 -4.76 6.37 16.93
CA LYS A 39 -6.02 6.07 16.22
C LYS A 39 -6.39 7.16 15.21
N LYS A 40 -6.25 8.44 15.58
CA LYS A 40 -6.51 9.57 14.67
C LYS A 40 -5.53 9.58 13.49
N ALA A 41 -4.25 9.29 13.75
CA ALA A 41 -3.23 9.18 12.71
C ALA A 41 -3.50 7.99 11.78
N GLU A 42 -3.87 6.81 12.31
CA GLU A 42 -4.28 5.64 11.52
C GLU A 42 -5.46 5.94 10.61
N ASN A 43 -6.51 6.56 11.15
CA ASN A 43 -7.70 6.91 10.38
C ASN A 43 -7.38 7.89 9.24
N THR A 44 -6.54 8.90 9.51
CA THR A 44 -6.14 9.89 8.50
C THR A 44 -5.25 9.27 7.43
N LEU A 45 -4.30 8.43 7.83
CA LEU A 45 -3.43 7.71 6.91
C LEU A 45 -4.22 6.74 6.05
N GLY A 46 -5.20 6.03 6.63
CA GLY A 46 -6.12 5.14 5.92
C GLY A 46 -6.88 5.86 4.81
N LYS A 47 -7.45 7.04 5.10
CA LYS A 47 -8.15 7.87 4.10
C LYS A 47 -7.22 8.30 2.96
N MET A 48 -5.99 8.72 3.27
CA MET A 48 -5.04 9.09 2.21
C MET A 48 -4.56 7.88 1.40
N GLN A 49 -4.41 6.73 2.04
CA GLN A 49 -4.05 5.49 1.36
C GLN A 49 -5.17 5.01 0.43
N GLN A 50 -6.43 5.17 0.82
CA GLN A 50 -7.58 4.96 -0.06
C GLN A 50 -7.51 5.86 -1.29
N HIS A 51 -7.35 7.17 -1.11
CA HIS A 51 -7.22 8.10 -2.24
C HIS A 51 -6.06 7.76 -3.19
N LYS A 52 -4.91 7.34 -2.64
CA LYS A 52 -3.77 6.86 -3.45
C LYS A 52 -4.12 5.58 -4.23
N ASN A 53 -4.82 4.65 -3.59
CA ASN A 53 -5.23 3.38 -4.22
C ASN A 53 -6.28 3.62 -5.30
N GLU A 54 -7.26 4.49 -5.05
CA GLU A 54 -8.27 4.92 -6.03
C GLU A 54 -7.60 5.55 -7.26
N PHE A 55 -6.64 6.45 -7.05
CA PHE A 55 -5.86 7.02 -8.14
C PHE A 55 -5.10 5.95 -8.94
N SER A 56 -4.44 5.02 -8.26
CA SER A 56 -3.72 3.91 -8.90
C SER A 56 -4.68 3.02 -9.72
N GLN A 57 -5.88 2.79 -9.20
CA GLN A 57 -6.92 2.02 -9.88
C GLN A 57 -7.45 2.74 -11.12
N GLN A 58 -7.71 4.04 -11.03
CA GLN A 58 -8.11 4.87 -12.17
C GLN A 58 -7.03 4.88 -13.25
N LEU A 59 -5.77 5.09 -12.86
CA LEU A 59 -4.64 5.05 -13.80
C LEU A 59 -4.52 3.70 -14.51
N ALA A 60 -4.68 2.60 -13.77
CA ALA A 60 -4.66 1.26 -14.35
C ALA A 60 -5.83 1.04 -15.32
N GLN A 61 -7.04 1.50 -14.96
CA GLN A 61 -8.22 1.44 -15.82
C GLN A 61 -8.02 2.24 -17.12
N ASP A 62 -7.46 3.43 -17.05
CA ASP A 62 -7.21 4.27 -18.23
C ASP A 62 -6.18 3.64 -19.17
N ILE A 63 -5.10 3.09 -18.61
CA ILE A 63 -4.09 2.36 -19.41
C ILE A 63 -4.73 1.15 -20.09
N VAL A 64 -5.46 0.32 -19.35
CA VAL A 64 -6.13 -0.87 -19.91
C VAL A 64 -7.16 -0.47 -20.95
N LYS A 65 -7.98 0.55 -20.69
CA LYS A 65 -8.99 1.05 -21.64
C LYS A 65 -8.35 1.54 -22.94
N SER A 66 -7.24 2.26 -22.85
CA SER A 66 -6.49 2.72 -24.02
C SER A 66 -5.91 1.55 -24.83
N GLY A 67 -5.32 0.54 -24.17
CA GLY A 67 -4.84 -0.68 -24.81
C GLY A 67 -5.95 -1.55 -25.42
N LEU A 68 -7.11 -1.63 -24.76
CA LEU A 68 -8.29 -2.31 -25.29
C LEU A 68 -8.83 -1.63 -26.54
N LYS A 69 -8.82 -0.29 -26.57
CA LYS A 69 -9.18 0.46 -27.77
C LYS A 69 -8.21 0.18 -28.92
N GLN A 70 -6.91 0.27 -28.68
CA GLN A 70 -5.90 -0.03 -29.70
C GLN A 70 -5.98 -1.47 -30.24
N SER A 71 -6.22 -2.44 -29.36
CA SER A 71 -6.40 -3.84 -29.80
C SER A 71 -7.71 -4.05 -30.56
N HIS A 72 -8.78 -3.36 -30.18
CA HIS A 72 -10.04 -3.37 -30.92
C HIS A 72 -9.88 -2.78 -32.32
N ASP A 73 -9.23 -1.62 -32.45
CA ASP A 73 -8.98 -0.96 -33.74
C ASP A 73 -8.14 -1.86 -34.66
N LYS A 74 -7.14 -2.57 -34.11
CA LYS A 74 -6.34 -3.55 -34.85
C LYS A 74 -7.16 -4.78 -35.27
N LEU A 75 -8.03 -5.30 -34.40
CA LEU A 75 -8.93 -6.40 -34.74
C LEU A 75 -9.84 -6.00 -35.90
N GLN A 76 -10.39 -4.78 -35.88
CA GLN A 76 -11.20 -4.26 -36.97
C GLN A 76 -10.39 -4.17 -38.26
N SER A 77 -9.17 -3.63 -38.21
CA SER A 77 -8.28 -3.57 -39.37
C SER A 77 -7.97 -4.96 -39.95
N LEU A 78 -7.81 -6.01 -39.13
CA LEU A 78 -7.59 -7.38 -39.60
C LEU A 78 -8.84 -7.95 -40.27
N VAL A 79 -10.02 -7.66 -39.74
CA VAL A 79 -11.30 -8.02 -40.38
C VAL A 79 -11.44 -7.35 -41.74
N ASP A 80 -11.11 -6.07 -41.83
CA ASP A 80 -11.17 -5.32 -43.10
C ASP A 80 -10.16 -5.87 -44.12
N GLN A 81 -8.93 -6.17 -43.69
CA GLN A 81 -7.93 -6.84 -44.52
C GLN A 81 -8.40 -8.21 -45.00
N HIS A 82 -9.02 -9.01 -44.14
CA HIS A 82 -9.58 -10.30 -44.52
C HIS A 82 -10.70 -10.16 -45.57
N ASN A 83 -11.57 -9.16 -45.40
CA ASN A 83 -12.65 -8.87 -46.34
C ASN A 83 -12.12 -8.43 -47.71
N GLU A 84 -11.15 -7.52 -47.73
CA GLU A 84 -10.49 -7.09 -48.97
C GLU A 84 -9.74 -8.22 -49.66
N LEU A 85 -9.05 -9.07 -48.89
CA LEU A 85 -8.39 -10.25 -49.42
C LEU A 85 -9.42 -11.23 -50.01
N THR A 86 -10.59 -11.36 -49.39
CA THR A 86 -11.70 -12.20 -49.90
C THR A 86 -12.28 -11.65 -51.20
N LYS A 87 -12.41 -10.33 -51.36
CA LYS A 87 -12.85 -9.69 -52.62
C LYS A 87 -11.82 -9.90 -53.74
N ASN A 88 -10.53 -9.81 -53.43
CA ASN A 88 -9.43 -9.94 -54.40
C ASN A 88 -8.96 -11.39 -54.59
N LYS A 89 -9.89 -12.36 -54.55
CA LYS A 89 -9.56 -13.78 -54.68
C LYS A 89 -9.01 -14.09 -56.08
N PRO A 90 -7.80 -14.67 -56.21
CA PRO A 90 -7.24 -15.03 -57.50
C PRO A 90 -7.98 -16.22 -58.14
N LEU A 91 -8.22 -16.14 -59.45
CA LEU A 91 -8.97 -17.14 -60.22
C LEU A 91 -8.15 -18.38 -60.59
N LEU A 92 -6.84 -18.24 -60.87
CA LEU A 92 -6.02 -19.32 -61.45
C LEU A 92 -4.64 -19.46 -60.77
N PHE A 93 -3.79 -18.44 -60.82
CA PHE A 93 -2.45 -18.46 -60.20
C PHE A 93 -2.42 -17.70 -58.87
N GLY A 94 -1.66 -18.19 -57.89
CA GLY A 94 -1.52 -17.52 -56.58
C GLY A 94 -2.50 -17.95 -55.49
N LYS A 95 -3.40 -18.92 -55.77
CA LYS A 95 -4.39 -19.43 -54.78
C LYS A 95 -3.74 -19.88 -53.47
N LYS A 96 -2.61 -20.62 -53.52
CA LYS A 96 -1.90 -21.08 -52.32
C LYS A 96 -1.32 -19.92 -51.49
N ALA A 97 -0.77 -18.91 -52.14
CA ALA A 97 -0.25 -17.72 -51.46
C ALA A 97 -1.38 -16.90 -50.82
N TRP A 98 -2.51 -16.78 -51.53
CA TRP A 98 -3.72 -16.14 -51.01
C TRP A 98 -4.32 -16.88 -49.82
N GLU A 99 -4.42 -18.23 -49.88
CA GLU A 99 -4.87 -19.06 -48.76
C GLU A 99 -3.93 -18.91 -47.55
N ALA A 100 -2.61 -18.94 -47.77
CA ALA A 100 -1.63 -18.73 -46.70
C ALA A 100 -1.75 -17.35 -46.05
N GLN A 101 -1.97 -16.29 -46.84
CA GLN A 101 -2.15 -14.93 -46.33
C GLN A 101 -3.47 -14.78 -45.56
N ARG A 102 -4.56 -15.37 -46.05
CA ARG A 102 -5.85 -15.41 -45.36
C ARG A 102 -5.73 -16.12 -44.02
N ASP A 103 -5.09 -17.29 -44.01
CA ASP A 103 -4.91 -18.09 -42.82
C ASP A 103 -4.00 -17.38 -41.81
N ALA A 104 -2.96 -16.66 -42.27
CA ALA A 104 -2.11 -15.82 -41.41
C ALA A 104 -2.93 -14.71 -40.72
N ILE A 105 -3.74 -13.96 -41.46
CA ILE A 105 -4.63 -12.92 -40.91
C ILE A 105 -5.60 -13.52 -39.89
N TYR A 106 -6.16 -14.69 -40.19
CA TYR A 106 -7.05 -15.40 -39.28
C TYR A 106 -6.37 -15.81 -37.97
N GLN A 107 -5.15 -16.37 -38.03
CA GLN A 107 -4.40 -16.74 -36.83
C GLN A 107 -4.02 -15.51 -36.00
N GLU A 108 -3.58 -14.43 -36.64
CA GLU A 108 -3.26 -13.18 -35.95
C GLU A 108 -4.50 -12.60 -35.25
N HIS A 109 -5.63 -12.55 -35.95
CA HIS A 109 -6.91 -12.10 -35.38
C HIS A 109 -7.32 -12.97 -34.18
N LYS A 110 -7.21 -14.30 -34.29
CA LYS A 110 -7.53 -15.24 -33.20
C LYS A 110 -6.65 -15.01 -31.97
N GLN A 111 -5.34 -14.85 -32.16
CA GLN A 111 -4.41 -14.58 -31.07
C GLN A 111 -4.66 -13.22 -30.41
N LEU A 112 -4.86 -12.17 -31.23
CA LEU A 112 -5.12 -10.82 -30.74
C LEU A 112 -6.45 -10.74 -29.98
N LYS A 113 -7.48 -11.43 -30.45
CA LYS A 113 -8.78 -11.53 -29.78
C LYS A 113 -8.65 -12.20 -28.42
N GLY A 114 -7.92 -13.31 -28.33
CA GLY A 114 -7.65 -13.98 -27.05
C GLY A 114 -6.92 -13.07 -26.05
N ARG A 115 -5.91 -12.32 -26.51
CA ARG A 115 -5.20 -11.33 -25.68
C ARG A 115 -6.11 -10.19 -25.23
N HIS A 116 -6.95 -9.67 -26.13
CA HIS A 116 -7.91 -8.61 -25.83
C HIS A 116 -8.91 -9.05 -24.75
N GLU A 117 -9.49 -10.24 -24.89
CA GLU A 117 -10.43 -10.80 -23.90
C GLU A 117 -9.76 -11.02 -22.54
N TYR A 118 -8.52 -11.48 -22.52
CA TYR A 118 -7.73 -11.61 -21.30
C TYR A 118 -7.48 -10.26 -20.64
N GLN A 119 -6.98 -9.27 -21.39
CA GLN A 119 -6.72 -7.91 -20.89
C GLN A 119 -8.00 -7.25 -20.36
N LYS A 120 -9.15 -7.50 -20.99
CA LYS A 120 -10.45 -6.99 -20.56
C LYS A 120 -10.85 -7.51 -19.18
N LYS A 121 -10.50 -8.76 -18.87
CA LYS A 121 -10.85 -9.41 -17.59
C LYS A 121 -9.81 -9.16 -16.50
N ASN A 122 -8.52 -9.26 -16.85
CA ASN A 122 -7.44 -9.34 -15.87
C ASN A 122 -6.48 -8.14 -15.93
N GLY A 123 -6.50 -7.33 -16.98
CA GLY A 123 -5.47 -6.31 -17.22
C GLY A 123 -5.31 -5.29 -16.08
N VAL A 124 -6.40 -4.86 -15.44
CA VAL A 124 -6.32 -3.94 -14.29
C VAL A 124 -5.71 -4.62 -13.08
N LYS A 125 -6.09 -5.87 -12.82
CA LYS A 125 -5.57 -6.67 -11.70
C LYS A 125 -4.07 -6.93 -11.87
N ASP A 126 -3.67 -7.39 -13.05
CA ASP A 126 -2.27 -7.69 -13.36
C ASP A 126 -1.38 -6.44 -13.23
N LEU A 127 -1.88 -5.27 -13.65
CA LEU A 127 -1.19 -4.01 -13.46
C LEU A 127 -1.07 -3.61 -11.99
N LEU A 128 -2.14 -3.75 -11.20
CA LEU A 128 -2.12 -3.40 -9.78
C LEU A 128 -1.22 -4.33 -8.96
N GLU A 129 -1.06 -5.58 -9.36
CA GLU A 129 -0.13 -6.53 -8.73
C GLU A 129 1.34 -6.25 -9.09
N ASN A 130 1.59 -5.63 -10.25
CA ASN A 130 2.93 -5.36 -10.74
C ASN A 130 3.64 -4.23 -9.95
N GLU A 131 4.78 -4.55 -9.34
CA GLU A 131 5.59 -3.60 -8.57
C GLU A 131 6.08 -2.40 -9.41
N LYS A 132 6.46 -2.62 -10.67
CA LYS A 132 6.90 -1.52 -11.56
C LYS A 132 5.76 -0.53 -11.82
N PHE A 133 4.53 -1.03 -11.90
CA PHE A 133 3.36 -0.17 -12.06
C PHE A 133 3.07 0.60 -10.78
N LYS A 134 3.19 -0.01 -9.60
CA LYS A 134 3.02 0.70 -8.31
C LYS A 134 4.00 1.86 -8.17
N GLU A 135 5.26 1.67 -8.54
CA GLU A 135 6.25 2.74 -8.56
C GLU A 135 5.89 3.84 -9.55
N HIS A 136 5.49 3.46 -10.77
CA HIS A 136 5.05 4.42 -11.78
C HIS A 136 3.81 5.21 -11.32
N ALA A 137 2.82 4.54 -10.76
CA ALA A 137 1.60 5.13 -10.23
C ALA A 137 1.91 6.11 -9.10
N TRP A 138 2.84 5.78 -8.20
CA TRP A 138 3.29 6.70 -7.17
C TRP A 138 3.99 7.94 -7.75
N LYS A 139 4.88 7.77 -8.73
CA LYS A 139 5.51 8.91 -9.42
C LYS A 139 4.49 9.81 -10.13
N GLN A 140 3.49 9.23 -10.77
CA GLN A 140 2.39 9.99 -11.40
C GLN A 140 1.55 10.72 -10.36
N TYR A 141 1.23 10.06 -9.24
CA TYR A 141 0.51 10.66 -8.13
C TYR A 141 1.25 11.87 -7.55
N GLN A 142 2.57 11.76 -7.35
CA GLN A 142 3.40 12.88 -6.89
C GLN A 142 3.39 14.06 -7.86
N LYS A 143 3.40 13.80 -9.17
CA LYS A 143 3.35 14.85 -10.19
C LYS A 143 2.00 15.56 -10.25
N GLN A 144 0.90 14.82 -10.16
CA GLN A 144 -0.45 15.38 -10.25
C GLN A 144 -0.94 15.99 -8.93
N HIS A 145 -0.46 15.47 -7.80
CA HIS A 145 -0.89 15.89 -6.46
C HIS A 145 0.31 16.10 -5.52
N PRO A 146 1.21 17.06 -5.79
CA PRO A 146 2.43 17.25 -4.99
C PRO A 146 2.12 17.55 -3.52
N ALA A 147 1.18 18.45 -3.23
CA ALA A 147 0.79 18.80 -1.86
C ALA A 147 0.23 17.59 -1.08
N LYS A 148 -0.63 16.77 -1.69
CA LYS A 148 -1.18 15.57 -1.04
C LYS A 148 -0.10 14.49 -0.84
N ALA A 149 0.84 14.37 -1.76
CA ALA A 149 1.94 13.42 -1.65
C ALA A 149 2.91 13.79 -0.52
N GLU A 150 3.24 15.08 -0.38
CA GLU A 150 4.04 15.59 0.73
C GLU A 150 3.33 15.39 2.07
N GLN A 151 2.03 15.71 2.13
CA GLN A 151 1.21 15.44 3.32
C GLN A 151 1.23 13.95 3.70
N TYR A 152 1.08 13.04 2.72
CA TYR A 152 1.16 11.60 2.97
C TYR A 152 2.53 11.18 3.52
N GLN A 153 3.62 11.68 2.95
CA GLN A 153 4.97 11.36 3.44
C GLN A 153 5.21 11.86 4.87
N ASN A 154 4.79 13.09 5.16
CA ASN A 154 4.91 13.68 6.49
C ASN A 154 4.04 12.93 7.51
N LEU A 155 2.78 12.61 7.15
CA LEU A 155 1.88 11.83 8.00
C LEU A 155 2.42 10.42 8.24
N TYR A 156 2.95 9.75 7.22
CA TYR A 156 3.53 8.41 7.36
C TYR A 156 4.76 8.42 8.29
N LYS A 157 5.63 9.43 8.16
CA LYS A 157 6.78 9.61 9.05
C LYS A 157 6.33 9.83 10.50
N ASN A 158 5.37 10.72 10.71
CA ASN A 158 4.84 11.02 12.04
C ASN A 158 4.12 9.81 12.65
N TYR A 159 3.31 9.11 11.86
CA TYR A 159 2.63 7.88 12.25
C TYR A 159 3.63 6.82 12.74
N ARG A 160 4.74 6.62 12.02
CA ARG A 160 5.79 5.68 12.42
C ARG A 160 6.39 6.05 13.77
N THR A 161 6.69 7.33 13.99
CA THR A 161 7.22 7.81 15.27
C THR A 161 6.21 7.62 16.41
N ILE A 162 4.94 7.99 16.19
CA ILE A 162 3.85 7.82 17.18
C ILE A 162 3.70 6.33 17.53
N LYS A 163 3.71 5.44 16.53
CA LYS A 163 3.63 3.99 16.74
C LYS A 163 4.75 3.49 17.65
N THR A 164 5.99 3.87 17.34
CA THR A 164 7.15 3.50 18.17
C THR A 164 7.00 4.01 19.60
N CYS A 165 6.54 5.25 19.79
CA CYS A 165 6.30 5.79 21.14
C CYS A 165 5.25 4.96 21.91
N VAL A 166 4.13 4.60 21.27
CA VAL A 166 3.08 3.78 21.89
C VAL A 166 3.62 2.40 22.28
N ASP A 167 4.40 1.78 21.41
CA ASP A 167 5.00 0.46 21.66
C ASP A 167 6.02 0.51 22.81
N GLU A 168 6.84 1.57 22.88
CA GLU A 168 7.80 1.80 23.97
C GLU A 168 7.09 2.03 25.32
N ILE A 169 6.06 2.88 25.37
CA ILE A 169 5.30 3.14 26.60
C ILE A 169 4.65 1.85 27.11
N LYS A 170 4.06 1.03 26.21
CA LYS A 170 3.48 -0.27 26.57
C LYS A 170 4.54 -1.24 27.09
N ALA A 171 5.70 -1.29 26.46
CA ALA A 171 6.81 -2.14 26.90
C ALA A 171 7.32 -1.73 28.30
N GLU A 172 7.47 -0.44 28.56
CA GLU A 172 7.88 0.07 29.87
C GLU A 172 6.87 -0.25 30.97
N GLN A 173 5.58 -0.05 30.70
CA GLN A 173 4.51 -0.43 31.64
C GLN A 173 4.52 -1.94 31.95
N GLN A 174 4.71 -2.78 30.93
CA GLN A 174 4.78 -4.23 31.12
C GLN A 174 6.01 -4.64 31.93
N MET A 175 7.16 -3.99 31.71
CA MET A 175 8.38 -4.23 32.48
C MET A 175 8.23 -3.82 33.95
N LYS A 176 7.60 -2.66 34.23
CA LYS A 176 7.29 -2.22 35.59
C LYS A 176 6.39 -3.21 36.33
N LEU A 177 5.33 -3.70 35.67
CA LEU A 177 4.44 -4.71 36.23
C LEU A 177 5.18 -6.01 36.61
N ARG A 178 6.06 -6.50 35.73
CA ARG A 178 6.89 -7.68 36.01
C ARG A 178 7.84 -7.45 37.19
N GLN A 179 8.46 -6.27 37.26
CA GLN A 179 9.34 -5.92 38.39
C GLN A 179 8.58 -5.88 39.71
N GLU A 180 7.38 -5.29 39.75
CA GLU A 180 6.51 -5.29 40.93
C GLU A 180 6.13 -6.70 41.38
N GLN A 181 5.76 -7.57 40.43
CA GLN A 181 5.44 -8.97 40.73
C GLN A 181 6.64 -9.71 41.31
N GLN A 182 7.83 -9.50 40.76
CA GLN A 182 9.07 -10.09 41.29
C GLN A 182 9.40 -9.56 42.69
N LEU A 183 9.19 -8.28 42.96
CA LEU A 183 9.41 -7.70 44.29
C LEU A 183 8.41 -8.25 45.31
N LYS A 184 7.13 -8.36 44.96
CA LYS A 184 6.10 -9.00 45.80
C LYS A 184 6.42 -10.47 46.07
N ALA A 185 6.87 -11.21 45.06
CA ALA A 185 7.29 -12.60 45.22
C ALA A 185 8.53 -12.75 46.14
N LYS A 186 9.50 -11.82 46.06
CA LYS A 186 10.66 -11.78 46.96
C LYS A 186 10.29 -11.44 48.40
N GLN A 187 9.27 -10.60 48.62
CA GLN A 187 8.77 -10.26 49.95
C GLN A 187 8.00 -11.42 50.61
N HIS A 188 7.30 -12.23 49.82
CA HIS A 188 6.57 -13.41 50.29
C HIS A 188 7.38 -14.72 50.26
N ALA A 189 8.66 -14.67 49.89
CA ALA A 189 9.52 -15.86 49.88
C ALA A 189 9.78 -16.35 51.33
N PRO A 190 9.57 -17.63 51.65
CA PRO A 190 9.81 -18.15 52.98
C PRO A 190 11.29 -17.98 53.35
N LYS A 191 11.55 -17.22 54.42
CA LYS A 191 12.91 -17.08 54.98
C LYS A 191 13.37 -18.47 55.43
N MET A 192 14.25 -19.09 54.65
CA MET A 192 14.91 -20.32 55.07
C MET A 192 15.71 -20.02 56.33
N LYS A 193 15.27 -20.57 57.47
CA LYS A 193 16.06 -20.57 58.71
C LYS A 193 17.35 -21.33 58.40
N SER A 194 18.49 -20.63 58.34
CA SER A 194 19.79 -21.27 58.27
C SER A 194 19.96 -22.12 59.52
N ARG A 195 19.82 -23.44 59.40
CA ARG A 195 20.32 -24.37 60.42
C ARG A 195 21.83 -24.33 60.32
N GLY A 196 22.44 -23.43 61.10
CA GLY A 196 23.87 -23.49 61.39
C GLY A 196 24.14 -24.84 62.03
N MET A 197 24.82 -25.72 61.30
CA MET A 197 25.46 -26.89 61.89
C MET A 197 26.62 -26.36 62.73
N SER A 198 26.39 -26.26 64.03
CA SER A 198 27.46 -26.07 65.00
C SER A 198 28.33 -27.34 64.99
N ARG A 199 29.64 -27.11 64.90
CA ARG A 199 30.71 -28.13 64.84
C ARG A 199 30.68 -29.09 66.01
#